data_AF-S2YJ76-F1
#
_entry.id   AF-S2YJ76-F1
#
_cell.length_a   1.000
_cell.length_b   1.000
_cell.length_c   1.000
_cell.angle_alpha   90.00
_cell.angle_beta   90.00
_cell.angle_gamma   90.00
#
_symmetry.space_group_name_H-M   'P 1'
#
loop_
_entity.id
_entity.type
_entity.pdbx_description
1 polymer ?
#
loop_
_entity_poly.entity_id
_entity_poly.type
_entity_poly.pdbx_seq_one_letter_code
_entity_poly.pdbx_strand_id
1 'polypeptide(L)'
;MKSFLRNSVFVYKIYSLIKNIVISKRGFTLIESLIALLAQCLIIMLIPFFIMTFSQHKHTLFDDRTYDLEMMIKDISDHLNHTDIKDVLLLKKGIEIQNKQSKINYYLQNQKIIKTVNHRGNITLCNEVMNVVFTKVSNKYILMRIKYRERNGFHEKEILF
;
A
#
# COMPACT_ATOMS: atom_id res chain seq x y z
N MET A 1 82.55 20.89 3.65
CA MET A 1 81.91 19.62 3.22
C MET A 1 81.14 18.88 4.33
N LYS A 2 81.69 18.70 5.55
CA LYS A 2 81.01 17.97 6.66
C LYS A 2 79.65 18.55 7.11
N SER A 3 79.46 19.87 7.08
CA SER A 3 78.18 20.52 7.45
C SER A 3 77.03 20.19 6.50
N PHE A 4 77.30 20.12 5.19
CA PHE A 4 76.31 19.83 4.17
C PHE A 4 75.81 18.37 4.23
N LEU A 5 76.74 17.43 4.47
CA LEU A 5 76.44 16.02 4.73
C LEU A 5 75.63 15.82 6.02
N ARG A 6 75.86 16.64 7.05
CA ARG A 6 75.08 16.58 8.28
C ARG A 6 73.63 17.02 8.03
N ASN A 7 73.44 18.10 7.27
CA ASN A 7 72.11 18.61 6.94
C ASN A 7 71.31 17.64 6.06
N SER A 8 71.94 17.00 5.07
CA SER A 8 71.25 16.01 4.24
C SER A 8 70.77 14.79 5.05
N VAL A 9 71.56 14.34 6.03
CA VAL A 9 71.17 13.26 6.96
C VAL A 9 69.99 13.68 7.84
N PHE A 10 69.96 14.93 8.33
CA PHE A 10 68.82 15.44 9.10
C PHE A 10 67.55 15.53 8.26
N VAL A 11 67.63 16.04 7.03
CA VAL A 11 66.50 16.11 6.10
C VAL A 11 65.95 14.72 5.80
N TYR A 12 66.84 13.75 5.54
CA TYR A 12 66.45 12.36 5.30
C TYR A 12 65.76 11.73 6.53
N LYS A 13 66.26 12.02 7.73
CA LYS A 13 65.69 11.52 8.99
C LYS A 13 64.30 12.09 9.26
N ILE A 14 64.09 13.38 8.97
CA ILE A 14 62.77 14.03 9.06
C ILE A 14 61.80 13.42 8.04
N TYR A 15 62.23 13.25 6.79
CA TYR A 15 61.41 12.64 5.74
C TYR A 15 61.01 11.20 6.10
N SER A 16 61.94 10.40 6.63
CA SER A 16 61.69 9.03 7.08
C SER A 16 60.70 8.98 8.26
N LEU A 17 60.81 9.89 9.23
CA LEU A 17 59.90 9.98 10.36
C LEU A 17 58.48 10.36 9.90
N ILE A 18 58.33 11.36 9.04
CA ILE A 18 57.03 11.76 8.47
C ILE A 18 56.40 10.58 7.71
N LYS A 19 57.19 9.92 6.86
CA LYS A 19 56.72 8.74 6.10
C LYS A 19 56.26 7.61 7.03
N ASN A 20 56.99 7.31 8.09
CA ASN A 20 56.60 6.27 9.05
C ASN A 20 55.37 6.67 9.88
N ILE A 21 55.19 7.93 10.23
CA ILE A 21 53.98 8.41 10.94
C ILE A 21 52.75 8.30 10.04
N VAL A 22 52.89 8.61 8.75
CA VAL A 22 51.80 8.51 7.76
C VAL A 22 51.42 7.04 7.50
N ILE A 23 52.40 6.13 7.43
CA ILE A 23 52.15 4.70 7.15
C ILE A 23 51.68 3.93 8.40
N SER A 24 52.07 4.35 9.61
CA SER A 24 51.76 3.61 10.85
C SER A 24 50.36 3.87 11.42
N LYS A 25 49.66 4.92 10.97
CA LYS A 25 48.30 5.19 11.42
C LYS A 25 47.28 4.41 10.61
N ARG A 26 46.66 3.40 11.23
CA ARG A 26 45.47 2.68 10.75
C ARG A 26 44.22 3.57 10.84
N GLY A 27 44.25 4.73 10.19
CA GLY A 27 43.13 5.65 10.10
C GLY A 27 42.70 5.83 8.66
N PHE A 28 41.46 6.28 8.46
CA PHE A 28 41.00 6.69 7.14
C PHE A 28 41.81 7.89 6.66
N THR A 29 42.14 7.88 5.38
CA THR A 29 42.67 9.07 4.71
C THR A 29 41.61 10.18 4.73
N LEU A 30 42.06 11.43 4.61
CA LEU A 30 41.15 12.57 4.51
C LEU A 30 40.16 12.41 3.34
N ILE A 31 40.62 11.83 2.24
CA ILE A 31 39.81 11.59 1.03
C ILE A 31 38.72 10.55 1.32
N GLU A 32 39.05 9.43 1.95
CA GLU A 32 38.06 8.42 2.36
C GLU A 32 37.03 8.98 3.33
N SER A 33 37.47 9.85 4.25
CA SER A 33 36.58 10.52 5.22
C SER A 33 35.62 11.48 4.52
N LEU A 34 36.08 12.22 3.51
CA LEU A 34 35.24 13.10 2.69
C LEU A 34 34.23 12.33 1.86
N ILE A 35 34.62 11.18 1.29
CA ILE A 35 33.72 10.30 0.53
C ILE A 35 32.64 9.72 1.44
N ALA A 36 33.02 9.28 2.65
CA ALA A 36 32.06 8.78 3.63
C ALA A 36 31.06 9.87 4.07
N LEU A 37 31.55 11.10 4.28
CA LEU A 37 30.70 12.25 4.62
C LEU A 37 29.72 12.58 3.47
N LEU A 38 30.19 12.55 2.22
CA LEU A 38 29.34 12.76 1.04
C LEU A 38 28.22 11.71 0.96
N ALA A 39 28.55 10.43 1.15
CA ALA A 39 27.57 9.36 1.17
C ALA A 39 26.54 9.55 2.30
N GLN A 40 26.99 9.94 3.49
CA GLN A 40 26.12 10.22 4.64
C GLN A 40 25.15 11.38 4.34
N CYS A 41 25.65 12.48 3.75
CA CYS A 41 24.83 13.63 3.36
C CYS A 41 23.76 13.26 2.33
N LEU A 42 24.11 12.42 1.34
CA LEU A 42 23.15 11.93 0.35
C LEU A 42 22.04 11.10 0.99
N ILE A 43 22.38 10.21 1.93
CA ILE A 43 21.39 9.40 2.66
C ILE A 43 20.45 10.30 3.45
N ILE A 44 20.98 11.28 4.19
CA ILE A 44 20.17 12.20 5.00
C ILE A 44 19.24 13.05 4.11
N MET A 45 19.71 13.47 2.92
CA MET A 45 18.92 14.25 1.97
C MET A 45 17.77 13.45 1.35
N LEU A 46 17.94 12.13 1.17
CA LEU A 46 16.90 11.27 0.61
C LEU A 46 15.73 11.02 1.56
N ILE A 47 15.96 11.02 2.89
CA ILE A 47 14.91 10.78 3.89
C ILE A 47 13.72 11.74 3.76
N PRO A 48 13.87 13.08 3.78
CA PRO A 48 12.74 14.00 3.64
C PRO A 48 12.06 13.89 2.28
N PHE A 49 12.82 13.57 1.22
CA PHE A 49 12.26 13.35 -0.11
C PHE A 49 11.30 12.16 -0.12
N PHE A 50 11.71 11.02 0.45
CA PHE A 50 10.84 9.85 0.59
C PHE A 50 9.59 10.17 1.41
N ILE A 51 9.73 10.85 2.55
CA ILE A 51 8.58 11.22 3.39
C ILE A 51 7.57 12.06 2.60
N MET A 52 8.05 13.04 1.82
CA MET A 52 7.19 13.91 1.01
C MET A 52 6.47 13.13 -0.10
N THR A 53 7.18 12.26 -0.82
CA THR A 53 6.59 11.41 -1.87
C THR A 53 5.55 10.45 -1.29
N PHE A 54 5.84 9.78 -0.18
CA PHE A 54 4.87 8.89 0.47
C PHE A 54 3.65 9.66 0.99
N SER A 55 3.85 10.88 1.52
CA SER A 55 2.74 11.72 1.97
C SER A 55 1.83 12.13 0.81
N GLN A 56 2.38 12.43 -0.37
CA GLN A 56 1.60 12.78 -1.56
C GLN A 56 0.79 11.59 -2.09
N HIS A 57 1.35 10.38 -2.04
CA HIS A 57 0.68 9.17 -2.52
C HIS A 57 -0.15 8.43 -1.46
N LYS A 58 -0.13 8.88 -0.20
CA LYS A 58 -0.90 8.30 0.90
C LYS A 58 -2.39 8.14 0.54
N HIS A 59 -2.96 9.14 -0.11
CA HIS A 59 -4.37 9.13 -0.50
C HIS A 59 -4.72 8.15 -1.63
N THR A 60 -3.75 7.78 -2.45
CA THR A 60 -3.94 6.75 -3.48
C THR A 60 -3.78 5.36 -2.90
N LEU A 61 -2.95 5.20 -1.87
CA LEU A 61 -2.62 3.88 -1.30
C LEU A 61 -3.55 3.46 -0.15
N PHE A 62 -4.08 4.41 0.63
CA PHE A 62 -4.82 4.10 1.86
C PHE A 62 -6.30 4.56 1.85
N ASP A 63 -6.66 5.55 1.02
CA ASP A 63 -8.04 6.06 0.92
C ASP A 63 -8.81 5.46 -0.28
N ASP A 64 -8.25 4.47 -0.95
CA ASP A 64 -8.82 3.93 -2.18
C ASP A 64 -10.02 3.01 -1.87
N ARG A 65 -11.19 3.63 -1.65
CA ARG A 65 -12.51 2.98 -1.52
C ARG A 65 -12.83 2.03 -2.67
N THR A 66 -12.16 2.21 -3.80
CA THR A 66 -12.25 1.32 -4.95
C THR A 66 -11.90 -0.11 -4.53
N TYR A 67 -10.92 -0.31 -3.64
CA TYR A 67 -10.55 -1.64 -3.19
C TYR A 67 -11.68 -2.36 -2.44
N ASP A 68 -12.30 -1.70 -1.44
CA ASP A 68 -13.42 -2.27 -0.68
C ASP A 68 -14.59 -2.62 -1.60
N LEU A 69 -14.89 -1.73 -2.55
CA LEU A 69 -15.96 -1.92 -3.51
C LEU A 69 -15.66 -3.06 -4.49
N GLU A 70 -14.43 -3.17 -5.00
CA GLU A 70 -13.99 -4.26 -5.87
C GLU A 70 -13.96 -5.60 -5.14
N MET A 71 -13.49 -5.64 -3.89
CA MET A 71 -13.48 -6.84 -3.07
C MET A 71 -14.91 -7.32 -2.78
N MET A 72 -15.83 -6.39 -2.49
CA MET A 72 -17.25 -6.70 -2.34
C MET A 72 -17.86 -7.24 -3.64
N ILE A 73 -17.60 -6.60 -4.78
CA ILE A 73 -18.06 -7.09 -6.10
C ILE A 73 -17.54 -8.50 -6.34
N LYS A 74 -16.25 -8.73 -6.12
CA LYS A 74 -15.63 -10.03 -6.32
C LYS A 74 -16.29 -11.10 -5.44
N ASP A 75 -16.46 -10.84 -4.15
CA ASP A 75 -17.11 -11.79 -3.25
C ASP A 75 -18.54 -12.11 -3.71
N ILE A 76 -19.35 -11.09 -4.07
CA ILE A 76 -20.71 -11.32 -4.58
C ILE A 76 -20.68 -12.15 -5.87
N SER A 77 -19.77 -11.83 -6.80
CA SER A 77 -19.63 -12.55 -8.07
C SER A 77 -19.24 -14.02 -7.86
N ASP A 78 -18.31 -14.30 -6.94
CA ASP A 78 -17.87 -15.65 -6.62
C ASP A 78 -19.04 -16.50 -6.06
N HIS A 79 -19.93 -15.90 -5.26
CA HIS A 79 -21.11 -16.59 -4.73
C HIS A 79 -22.24 -16.71 -5.77
N LEU A 80 -22.36 -15.77 -6.71
CA LEU A 80 -23.36 -15.80 -7.80
C LEU A 80 -22.98 -16.70 -8.98
N ASN A 81 -21.70 -16.99 -9.16
CA ASN A 81 -21.20 -17.85 -10.23
C ASN A 81 -20.85 -19.27 -9.75
N HIS A 82 -21.13 -19.58 -8.48
CA HIS A 82 -20.88 -20.91 -7.93
C HIS A 82 -21.82 -21.96 -8.56
N THR A 83 -21.30 -23.15 -8.84
CA THR A 83 -22.05 -24.24 -9.50
C THR A 83 -23.21 -24.83 -8.69
N ASP A 84 -23.32 -24.48 -7.39
CA ASP A 84 -24.26 -25.09 -6.43
C ASP A 84 -25.38 -24.14 -5.99
N ILE A 85 -25.60 -23.08 -6.75
CA ILE A 85 -26.68 -22.12 -6.49
C ILE A 85 -28.02 -22.79 -6.77
N LYS A 86 -28.90 -22.75 -5.78
CA LYS A 86 -30.29 -23.21 -5.88
C LYS A 86 -31.21 -22.07 -6.30
N ASP A 87 -31.07 -20.93 -5.64
CA ASP A 87 -31.97 -19.79 -5.84
C ASP A 87 -31.28 -18.46 -5.50
N VAL A 88 -31.77 -17.38 -6.10
CA VAL A 88 -31.33 -16.02 -5.86
C VAL A 88 -32.55 -15.11 -5.68
N LEU A 89 -32.70 -14.57 -4.48
CA LEU A 89 -33.79 -13.70 -4.08
C LEU A 89 -33.32 -12.24 -4.06
N LEU A 90 -34.02 -11.39 -4.81
CA LEU A 90 -33.75 -9.95 -4.85
C LEU A 90 -34.59 -9.24 -3.80
N LEU A 91 -33.93 -8.54 -2.88
CA LEU A 91 -34.55 -7.77 -1.81
C LEU A 91 -34.45 -6.27 -2.12
N LYS A 92 -35.32 -5.47 -1.52
CA LYS A 92 -35.37 -4.01 -1.77
C LYS A 92 -34.03 -3.29 -1.57
N LYS A 93 -33.19 -3.78 -0.65
CA LYS A 93 -31.89 -3.19 -0.28
C LYS A 93 -30.79 -4.25 -0.18
N GLY A 94 -30.91 -5.34 -0.94
CA GLY A 94 -30.02 -6.47 -0.79
C GLY A 94 -30.29 -7.60 -1.76
N ILE A 95 -29.49 -8.65 -1.62
CA ILE A 95 -29.59 -9.88 -2.39
C ILE A 95 -29.33 -11.04 -1.44
N GLU A 96 -30.05 -12.12 -1.66
CA GLU A 96 -29.95 -13.36 -0.91
C GLU A 96 -29.66 -14.49 -1.89
N ILE A 97 -28.57 -15.22 -1.64
CA ILE A 97 -28.08 -16.29 -2.49
C ILE A 97 -28.18 -17.58 -1.69
N GLN A 98 -28.95 -18.53 -2.18
CA GLN A 98 -29.12 -19.82 -1.55
C GLN A 98 -28.33 -20.88 -2.32
N ASN A 99 -27.31 -21.45 -1.67
CA ASN A 99 -26.57 -22.59 -2.16
C ASN A 99 -27.11 -23.88 -1.54
N LYS A 100 -26.63 -25.05 -1.99
CA LYS A 100 -27.02 -26.35 -1.41
C LYS A 100 -26.83 -26.44 0.10
N GLN A 101 -25.79 -25.81 0.65
CA GLN A 101 -25.35 -25.96 2.03
C GLN A 101 -25.53 -24.70 2.90
N SER A 102 -25.64 -23.52 2.27
CA SER A 102 -25.63 -22.25 2.99
C SER A 102 -26.47 -21.19 2.30
N LYS A 103 -26.92 -20.22 3.09
CA LYS A 103 -27.70 -19.07 2.68
C LYS A 103 -26.91 -17.80 2.97
N ILE A 104 -26.56 -17.06 1.93
CA ILE A 104 -25.71 -15.88 2.04
C ILE A 104 -26.55 -14.64 1.75
N ASN A 105 -26.55 -13.68 2.67
CA ASN A 105 -27.32 -12.46 2.52
C ASN A 105 -26.38 -11.27 2.48
N TYR A 106 -26.60 -10.41 1.50
CA TYR A 106 -25.98 -9.11 1.37
C TYR A 106 -27.06 -8.05 1.50
N TYR A 107 -26.92 -7.12 2.43
CA TYR A 107 -27.91 -6.07 2.60
C TYR A 107 -27.29 -4.76 3.10
N LEU A 108 -27.97 -3.66 2.77
CA LEU A 108 -27.61 -2.33 3.25
C LEU A 108 -28.23 -2.07 4.62
N GLN A 109 -27.37 -1.82 5.62
CA GLN A 109 -27.76 -1.38 6.95
C GLN A 109 -26.77 -0.35 7.47
N ASN A 110 -27.27 0.72 8.09
CA ASN A 110 -26.45 1.78 8.71
C ASN A 110 -25.36 2.36 7.78
N GLN A 111 -25.70 2.59 6.52
CA GLN A 111 -24.78 3.06 5.47
C GLN A 111 -23.63 2.09 5.17
N LYS A 112 -23.82 0.80 5.40
CA LYS A 112 -22.83 -0.25 5.15
C LYS A 112 -23.46 -1.42 4.43
N ILE A 113 -22.71 -2.04 3.53
CA ILE A 113 -23.08 -3.36 2.99
C ILE A 113 -22.58 -4.41 3.96
N ILE A 114 -23.52 -5.19 4.48
CA ILE A 114 -23.27 -6.26 5.45
C ILE A 114 -23.55 -7.60 4.77
N LYS A 115 -22.62 -8.54 4.95
CA LYS A 115 -22.76 -9.94 4.60
C LYS A 115 -23.04 -10.77 5.85
N THR A 116 -23.97 -11.71 5.72
CA THR A 116 -24.24 -12.74 6.73
C THR A 116 -24.28 -14.10 6.05
N VAL A 117 -23.90 -15.15 6.78
CA VAL A 117 -23.94 -16.54 6.30
C VAL A 117 -24.84 -17.32 7.25
N ASN A 118 -25.88 -17.94 6.72
CA ASN A 118 -26.94 -18.60 7.48
C ASN A 118 -27.56 -17.68 8.55
N HIS A 119 -27.71 -16.39 8.21
CA HIS A 119 -28.19 -15.33 9.11
C HIS A 119 -27.35 -15.14 10.38
N ARG A 120 -26.08 -15.60 10.36
CA ARG A 120 -25.12 -15.44 11.44
C ARG A 120 -23.92 -14.60 10.97
N GLY A 121 -23.32 -13.91 11.94
CA GLY A 121 -22.25 -12.96 11.69
C GLY A 121 -22.75 -11.65 11.05
N ASN A 122 -21.95 -10.59 11.14
CA ASN A 122 -22.19 -9.30 10.51
C ASN A 122 -20.87 -8.80 9.91
N ILE A 123 -20.54 -9.31 8.72
CA ILE A 123 -19.28 -8.97 8.06
C ILE A 123 -19.52 -7.69 7.25
N THR A 124 -18.84 -6.61 7.61
CA THR A 124 -18.91 -5.36 6.84
C THR A 124 -18.04 -5.49 5.60
N LEU A 125 -18.61 -5.29 4.42
CA LEU A 125 -17.89 -5.36 3.14
C LEU A 125 -17.55 -4.00 2.55
N CYS A 126 -18.45 -3.02 2.72
CA CYS A 126 -18.27 -1.67 2.17
C CYS A 126 -18.95 -0.65 3.07
N ASN A 127 -18.30 0.50 3.29
CA ASN A 127 -18.79 1.59 4.14
C ASN A 127 -19.28 2.80 3.32
N GLU A 128 -20.08 3.65 3.96
CA GLU A 128 -20.71 4.87 3.41
C GLU A 128 -21.49 4.64 2.11
N VAL A 129 -22.17 3.50 2.06
CA VAL A 129 -23.09 3.18 0.98
C VAL A 129 -24.44 3.83 1.29
N MET A 130 -24.90 4.70 0.41
CA MET A 130 -26.16 5.43 0.58
C MET A 130 -27.34 4.59 0.11
N ASN A 131 -27.17 3.88 -1.00
CA ASN A 131 -28.21 3.03 -1.56
C ASN A 131 -27.62 1.88 -2.36
N VAL A 132 -28.32 0.75 -2.38
CA VAL A 132 -28.02 -0.38 -3.25
C VAL A 132 -29.31 -0.99 -3.76
N VAL A 133 -29.37 -1.28 -5.04
CA VAL A 133 -30.51 -1.93 -5.70
C VAL A 133 -30.00 -3.04 -6.59
N PHE A 134 -30.59 -4.22 -6.46
CA PHE A 134 -30.33 -5.36 -7.33
C PHE A 134 -31.54 -5.59 -8.23
N THR A 135 -31.31 -5.75 -9.52
CA THR A 135 -32.35 -6.01 -10.51
C THR A 135 -31.96 -7.18 -11.41
N LYS A 136 -32.90 -8.10 -11.63
CA LYS A 136 -32.70 -9.22 -12.55
C LYS A 136 -32.86 -8.71 -13.97
N VAL A 137 -31.80 -8.77 -14.78
CA VAL A 137 -31.83 -8.34 -16.18
C VAL A 137 -32.21 -9.52 -17.09
N SER A 138 -31.75 -10.72 -16.76
CA SER A 138 -32.11 -11.96 -17.45
C SER A 138 -32.11 -13.13 -16.47
N ASN A 139 -32.42 -14.35 -16.94
CA ASN A 139 -32.26 -15.55 -16.10
C ASN A 139 -30.82 -15.80 -15.63
N LYS A 140 -29.81 -15.17 -16.26
CA LYS A 140 -28.40 -15.38 -15.95
C LYS A 140 -27.69 -14.14 -15.38
N TYR A 141 -28.24 -12.94 -15.56
CA TYR A 141 -27.55 -11.70 -15.22
C TYR A 141 -28.29 -10.88 -14.18
N ILE A 142 -27.52 -10.35 -13.22
CA ILE A 142 -28.00 -9.49 -12.16
C ILE A 142 -27.25 -8.16 -12.23
N LEU A 143 -28.01 -7.06 -12.33
CA LEU A 143 -27.46 -5.72 -12.28
C LEU A 143 -27.55 -5.19 -10.86
N MET A 144 -26.42 -4.75 -10.32
CA MET A 144 -26.33 -3.99 -9.08
C MET A 144 -26.07 -2.52 -9.39
N ARG A 145 -26.93 -1.66 -8.86
CA ARG A 145 -26.71 -0.21 -8.81
C ARG A 145 -26.35 0.17 -7.39
N ILE A 146 -25.18 0.74 -7.19
CA ILE A 146 -24.70 1.17 -5.89
C ILE A 146 -24.42 2.68 -5.91
N LYS A 147 -24.94 3.38 -4.92
CA LYS A 147 -24.65 4.79 -4.65
C LYS A 147 -23.88 4.91 -3.35
N TYR A 148 -22.69 5.47 -3.41
CA TYR A 148 -21.78 5.60 -2.26
C TYR A 148 -21.23 7.03 -2.15
N ARG A 149 -20.75 7.38 -0.96
CA ARG A 149 -20.09 8.65 -0.72
C ARG A 149 -18.58 8.48 -0.84
N GLU A 150 -17.94 9.40 -1.54
CA GLU A 150 -16.49 9.48 -1.64
C GLU A 150 -16.07 10.95 -1.50
N ARG A 151 -15.31 11.24 -0.44
CA ARG A 151 -14.83 12.59 -0.06
C ARG A 151 -15.93 13.65 -0.04
N ASN A 152 -16.15 14.32 -1.17
CA ASN A 152 -17.06 15.45 -1.34
C ASN A 152 -18.21 15.19 -2.33
N GLY A 153 -18.33 13.95 -2.84
CA GLY A 153 -19.26 13.59 -3.89
C GLY A 153 -20.10 12.37 -3.56
N PHE A 154 -21.24 12.28 -4.24
CA PHE A 154 -21.97 11.03 -4.36
C PHE A 154 -21.61 10.41 -5.70
N HIS A 155 -21.18 9.16 -5.67
CA HIS A 155 -20.84 8.39 -6.85
C HIS A 155 -21.86 7.27 -7.02
N GLU A 156 -22.16 6.95 -8.27
CA GLU A 156 -23.04 5.86 -8.65
C GLU A 156 -22.29 4.95 -9.61
N LYS A 157 -22.38 3.64 -9.37
CA LYS A 157 -21.75 2.62 -10.19
C LYS A 157 -22.76 1.52 -10.49
N GLU A 158 -22.79 1.12 -11.75
CA GLU A 158 -23.56 -0.03 -12.21
C GLU A 158 -22.61 -1.20 -12.45
N ILE A 159 -22.94 -2.36 -11.88
CA ILE A 159 -22.14 -3.58 -11.99
C ILE A 159 -23.05 -4.71 -12.45
N LEU A 160 -22.68 -5.34 -13.56
CA LEU A 160 -23.35 -6.52 -14.07
C LEU A 160 -22.59 -7.76 -13.59
N PHE A 161 -23.30 -8.66 -12.94
CA PHE A 161 -22.84 -9.99 -12.56
C PHE A 161 -23.38 -11.03 -13.53
#